data_AF-A0AAU5TNW2-F1
#
_entry.id   AF-A0AAU5TNW2-F1
#
_cell.length_a   1.000
_cell.length_b   1.000
_cell.length_c   1.000
_cell.angle_alpha   90.00
_cell.angle_beta   90.00
_cell.angle_gamma   90.00
#
_symmetry.space_group_name_H-M   'P 1'
#
loop_
_entity.id
_entity.type
_entity.pdbx_description
1 polymer ?
#
loop_
_entity_poly.entity_id
_entity_poly.type
_entity_poly.pdbx_seq_one_letter_code
_entity_poly.pdbx_strand_id
1 'polypeptide(L)'
;MQRNKFLVGVVGGAAATLALGGLGTHLLSGTESTSHLDEYSTASVDGHKALKSTVVAGRTQSKYHPLPWVGDKIHDVSCPTGLKAVAGASVTCTGKKGDGSTVDIPVTVVKATASSVTWKFER
;
A
#
# COMPACT_ATOMS: atom_id res chain seq x y z
N MET A 1 -37.95 15.23 -14.23
CA MET A 1 -38.35 15.59 -12.86
C MET A 1 -38.01 14.43 -11.93
N GLN A 2 -37.02 14.57 -11.04
CA GLN A 2 -37.09 14.09 -9.64
C GLN A 2 -35.80 14.51 -8.92
N ARG A 3 -35.95 15.50 -8.05
CA ARG A 3 -34.91 16.15 -7.29
C ARG A 3 -35.14 15.77 -5.83
N ASN A 4 -34.52 14.69 -5.37
CA ASN A 4 -34.65 14.29 -3.97
C ASN A 4 -33.60 15.00 -3.11
N LYS A 5 -34.11 15.95 -2.32
CA LYS A 5 -33.52 16.55 -1.13
C LYS A 5 -32.91 15.48 -0.22
N PHE A 6 -31.66 15.70 0.19
CA PHE A 6 -31.21 15.32 1.53
C PHE A 6 -30.56 16.54 2.17
N LEU A 7 -31.36 17.21 3.00
CA LEU A 7 -30.90 18.12 4.04
C LEU A 7 -30.39 17.26 5.19
N VAL A 8 -29.12 17.39 5.55
CA VAL A 8 -28.63 17.04 6.89
C VAL A 8 -27.72 18.18 7.34
N GLY A 9 -28.25 19.00 8.25
CA GLY A 9 -27.45 19.91 9.08
C GLY A 9 -27.16 19.24 10.43
N VAL A 10 -25.91 19.35 10.89
CA VAL A 10 -25.41 19.08 12.25
C VAL A 10 -24.14 19.96 12.38
N VAL A 11 -24.17 21.14 13.00
CA VAL A 11 -24.00 21.43 14.43
C VAL A 11 -22.79 20.74 15.09
N GLY A 12 -21.69 21.50 15.25
CA GLY A 12 -20.83 21.49 16.43
C GLY A 12 -19.97 20.26 16.75
N GLY A 13 -18.64 20.42 16.59
CA GLY A 13 -17.64 19.87 17.51
C GLY A 13 -17.12 18.44 17.29
N ALA A 14 -15.78 18.35 17.32
CA ALA A 14 -14.92 17.18 17.55
C ALA A 14 -14.59 16.22 16.38
N ALA A 15 -13.27 16.04 16.22
CA ALA A 15 -12.54 15.04 15.44
C ALA A 15 -12.70 15.07 13.92
N ALA A 16 -11.74 15.71 13.24
CA ALA A 16 -11.48 15.51 11.83
C ALA A 16 -10.98 14.06 11.62
N THR A 17 -11.90 13.14 11.35
CA THR A 17 -11.55 11.84 10.79
C THR A 17 -11.28 12.04 9.30
N LEU A 18 -10.01 11.93 8.91
CA LEU A 18 -9.61 11.90 7.51
C LEU A 18 -10.14 10.61 6.87
N ALA A 19 -11.36 10.66 6.34
CA ALA A 19 -11.90 9.65 5.45
C ALA A 19 -11.27 9.83 4.05
N LEU A 20 -10.01 9.43 3.89
CA LEU A 20 -9.40 9.22 2.57
C LEU A 20 -9.81 7.84 2.04
N GLY A 21 -11.12 7.66 1.81
CA GLY A 21 -11.71 6.44 1.31
C GLY A 21 -12.53 6.71 0.06
N GLY A 22 -11.90 6.62 -1.10
CA GLY A 22 -12.60 6.37 -2.36
C GLY A 22 -12.60 7.52 -3.35
N LEU A 23 -11.52 7.64 -4.13
CA LEU A 23 -11.50 8.15 -5.51
C LEU A 23 -10.16 7.67 -6.11
N GLY A 24 -10.11 6.45 -6.68
CA GLY A 24 -8.89 5.95 -7.34
C GLY A 24 -8.79 4.44 -7.59
N THR A 25 -9.86 3.66 -7.41
CA THR A 25 -9.80 2.19 -7.37
C THR A 25 -9.66 1.48 -8.72
N HIS A 26 -9.77 2.16 -9.86
CA HIS A 26 -9.81 1.46 -11.16
C HIS A 26 -8.48 1.34 -11.91
N LEU A 27 -7.42 2.07 -11.51
CA LEU A 27 -6.09 1.98 -12.13
C LEU A 27 -5.06 1.18 -11.31
N LEU A 28 -5.41 0.79 -10.08
CA LEU A 28 -4.46 0.28 -9.08
C LEU A 28 -4.60 -1.22 -8.75
N SER A 29 -5.61 -1.91 -9.29
CA SER A 29 -5.89 -3.32 -8.95
C SER A 29 -4.73 -4.28 -9.26
N GLY A 30 -3.80 -3.90 -10.14
CA GLY A 30 -2.59 -4.69 -10.44
C GLY A 30 -1.49 -4.61 -9.38
N THR A 31 -1.37 -3.47 -8.69
CA THR A 31 -0.30 -3.22 -7.69
C THR A 31 -0.76 -3.38 -6.25
N GLU A 32 -2.06 -3.61 -6.03
CA GLU A 32 -2.61 -3.96 -4.72
C GLU A 32 -2.31 -5.41 -4.34
N SER A 33 -2.04 -5.64 -3.06
CA SER A 33 -1.81 -6.95 -2.46
C SER A 33 -2.41 -6.99 -1.06
N THR A 34 -3.11 -8.09 -0.74
CA THR A 34 -3.53 -8.39 0.64
C THR A 34 -2.63 -9.49 1.19
N SER A 35 -2.08 -9.27 2.38
CA SER A 35 -1.18 -10.20 3.05
C SER A 35 -1.72 -10.50 4.45
N HIS A 36 -1.71 -11.78 4.83
CA HIS A 36 -1.99 -12.18 6.20
C HIS A 36 -0.84 -11.74 7.12
N LEU A 37 -1.18 -11.53 8.39
CA LEU A 37 -0.24 -11.18 9.46
C LEU A 37 -0.13 -12.38 10.40
N ASP A 38 0.67 -13.36 10.00
CA ASP A 38 1.02 -14.58 10.74
C ASP A 38 2.47 -14.53 11.28
N GLU A 39 2.90 -15.56 12.00
CA GLU A 39 4.25 -15.67 12.57
C GLU A 39 5.40 -15.61 11.53
N TYR A 40 5.13 -16.02 10.29
CA TYR A 40 6.12 -16.03 9.21
C TYR A 40 6.20 -14.69 8.49
N SER A 41 5.10 -13.92 8.47
CA SER A 41 4.95 -12.67 7.72
C SER A 41 4.94 -11.40 8.58
N THR A 42 4.80 -11.53 9.90
CA THR A 42 4.69 -10.40 10.82
C THR A 42 6.04 -9.95 11.40
N ALA A 43 6.29 -8.65 11.44
CA ALA A 43 7.31 -7.98 12.23
C ALA A 43 6.67 -6.99 13.22
N SER A 44 7.47 -6.36 14.06
CA SER A 44 7.06 -5.20 14.85
C SER A 44 7.86 -3.98 14.40
N VAL A 45 7.17 -2.86 14.15
CA VAL A 45 7.77 -1.57 13.82
C VAL A 45 7.13 -0.52 14.72
N ASP A 46 7.92 0.17 15.53
CA ASP A 46 7.46 1.14 16.54
C ASP A 46 6.37 0.57 17.46
N GLY A 47 6.51 -0.68 17.90
CA GLY A 47 5.53 -1.35 18.77
C GLY A 47 4.23 -1.77 18.06
N HIS A 48 4.11 -1.56 16.75
CA HIS A 48 2.94 -1.95 15.96
C HIS A 48 3.22 -3.21 15.15
N LYS A 49 2.19 -4.06 15.00
CA LYS A 49 2.21 -5.16 14.05
C LYS A 49 2.51 -4.62 12.65
N ALA A 50 3.45 -5.23 11.97
CA ALA A 50 3.91 -4.82 10.64
C ALA A 50 4.06 -6.05 9.76
N LEU A 51 3.96 -5.87 8.45
CA LEU A 51 4.38 -6.88 7.49
C LEU A 51 5.90 -6.83 7.35
N LYS A 52 6.58 -7.99 7.40
CA LYS A 52 8.04 -8.08 7.24
C LYS A 52 8.48 -7.42 5.93
N SER A 53 9.60 -6.70 5.98
CA SER A 53 10.18 -6.02 4.82
C SER A 53 10.46 -6.97 3.66
N THR A 54 10.91 -8.19 3.94
CA THR A 54 11.16 -9.23 2.93
C THR A 54 9.89 -9.70 2.22
N VAL A 55 8.76 -9.75 2.92
CA VAL A 55 7.46 -10.10 2.32
C VAL A 55 6.97 -8.99 1.43
N VAL A 56 7.08 -7.73 1.88
CA VAL A 56 6.75 -6.55 1.06
C VAL A 56 7.61 -6.54 -0.19
N ALA A 57 8.93 -6.64 -0.04
CA ALA A 57 9.88 -6.62 -1.14
C ALA A 57 9.63 -7.74 -2.17
N GLY A 58 9.50 -8.99 -1.71
CA GLY A 58 9.27 -10.13 -2.59
C GLY A 58 7.94 -10.05 -3.33
N ARG A 59 6.87 -9.59 -2.65
CA ARG A 59 5.56 -9.39 -3.29
C ARG A 59 5.58 -8.24 -4.28
N THR A 60 6.23 -7.13 -3.94
CA THR A 60 6.41 -5.98 -4.83
C THR A 60 7.16 -6.42 -6.08
N GLN A 61 8.33 -7.07 -5.94
CA GLN A 61 9.10 -7.59 -7.07
C GLN A 61 8.29 -8.57 -7.94
N SER A 62 7.55 -9.50 -7.32
CA SER A 62 6.72 -10.47 -8.03
C SER A 62 5.56 -9.82 -8.80
N LYS A 63 4.98 -8.74 -8.27
CA LYS A 63 3.89 -7.97 -8.90
C LYS A 63 4.39 -6.88 -9.83
N TYR A 64 5.66 -6.53 -9.76
CA TYR A 64 6.34 -5.63 -10.70
C TYR A 64 6.54 -6.36 -12.02
N HIS A 65 5.43 -6.65 -12.72
CA HIS A 65 5.47 -7.21 -14.06
C HIS A 65 5.71 -6.08 -15.05
N PRO A 66 6.74 -6.16 -15.91
CA PRO A 66 6.97 -5.17 -16.93
C PRO A 66 5.73 -5.12 -17.83
N LEU A 67 5.14 -3.94 -18.00
CA LEU A 67 4.16 -3.77 -19.06
C LEU A 67 4.92 -3.95 -20.37
N PRO A 68 4.41 -4.72 -21.35
CA PRO A 68 5.14 -5.06 -22.58
C PRO A 68 5.53 -3.84 -23.44
N TRP A 69 5.08 -2.64 -23.08
CA TRP A 69 5.34 -1.37 -23.77
C TRP A 69 6.01 -0.31 -22.88
N VAL A 70 6.17 -0.55 -21.56
CA VAL A 70 6.81 0.39 -20.62
C VAL A 70 7.50 -0.37 -19.49
N GLY A 71 8.82 -0.53 -19.60
CA GLY A 71 9.70 -0.60 -18.44
C GLY A 71 10.46 -1.91 -18.24
N ASP A 72 11.74 -1.75 -17.89
CA ASP A 72 12.63 -2.81 -17.46
C ASP A 72 12.09 -3.57 -16.26
N LYS A 73 12.34 -4.88 -16.26
CA LYS A 73 12.06 -5.75 -15.12
C LYS A 73 12.86 -5.25 -13.92
N ILE A 74 12.18 -5.01 -12.80
CA ILE A 74 12.88 -4.69 -11.55
C ILE A 74 13.32 -5.97 -10.85
N HIS A 75 14.54 -5.94 -10.35
CA HIS A 75 15.12 -6.96 -9.48
C HIS A 75 15.71 -6.30 -8.22
N ASP A 76 16.19 -7.12 -7.30
CA ASP A 76 16.79 -6.69 -6.02
C ASP A 76 15.95 -5.66 -5.26
N VAL A 77 14.64 -5.91 -5.19
CA VAL A 77 13.77 -5.05 -4.38
C VAL A 77 14.12 -5.23 -2.91
N SER A 78 14.37 -4.14 -2.23
CA SER A 78 14.66 -4.09 -0.80
C SER A 78 13.82 -3.00 -0.14
N CYS A 79 13.26 -3.31 1.04
CA CYS A 79 12.51 -2.35 1.84
C CYS A 79 13.27 -2.11 3.15
N PRO A 80 13.55 -0.86 3.53
CA PRO A 80 14.38 -0.55 4.70
C PRO A 80 13.74 -1.00 6.02
N THR A 81 12.41 -1.00 6.09
CA THR A 81 11.64 -1.39 7.26
C THR A 81 10.43 -2.23 6.86
N GLY A 82 9.80 -2.86 7.85
CA GLY A 82 8.52 -3.52 7.66
C GLY A 82 7.40 -2.51 7.39
N LEU A 83 6.36 -2.93 6.66
CA LEU A 83 5.20 -2.10 6.40
C LEU A 83 4.24 -2.18 7.59
N LYS A 84 4.18 -1.11 8.39
CA LYS A 84 3.30 -0.99 9.56
C LYS A 84 1.85 -1.26 9.16
N ALA A 85 1.16 -2.17 9.85
CA ALA A 85 -0.22 -2.55 9.56
C ALA A 85 -1.21 -1.49 10.08
N VAL A 86 -1.07 -0.26 9.59
CA VAL A 86 -1.90 0.90 9.91
C VAL A 86 -2.29 1.54 8.59
N ALA A 87 -3.58 1.80 8.38
CA ALA A 87 -4.05 2.44 7.15
C ALA A 87 -3.37 3.81 6.95
N GLY A 88 -2.88 4.05 5.74
CA GLY A 88 -2.10 5.25 5.39
C GLY A 88 -0.61 5.16 5.72
N ALA A 89 -0.13 4.12 6.40
CA ALA A 89 1.31 3.93 6.60
C ALA A 89 2.00 3.64 5.27
N SER A 90 3.17 4.25 5.06
CA SER A 90 3.95 4.08 3.84
C SER A 90 5.42 3.78 4.12
N VAL A 91 6.04 3.04 3.20
CA VAL A 91 7.50 2.82 3.16
C VAL A 91 7.95 2.92 1.72
N THR A 92 9.13 3.48 1.48
CA THR A 92 9.75 3.49 0.16
C THR A 92 10.70 2.31 0.06
N CYS A 93 10.38 1.37 -0.81
CA CYS A 93 11.29 0.28 -1.17
C CYS A 93 12.15 0.73 -2.36
N THR A 94 13.35 0.19 -2.49
CA THR A 94 14.24 0.46 -3.62
C THR A 94 14.39 -0.79 -4.47
N GLY A 95 14.41 -0.65 -5.79
CA GLY A 95 14.70 -1.74 -6.72
C GLY A 95 15.71 -1.33 -7.79
N LYS A 96 16.19 -2.30 -8.56
CA LYS A 96 17.12 -2.11 -9.68
C LYS A 96 16.48 -2.46 -11.01
N LYS A 97 16.64 -1.57 -12.00
CA LYS A 97 16.27 -1.82 -13.40
C LYS A 97 17.35 -2.63 -14.11
N GLY A 98 17.02 -3.18 -15.28
CA GLY A 98 17.95 -3.94 -16.13
C GLY A 98 19.20 -3.15 -16.57
N ASP A 99 19.12 -1.82 -16.60
CA ASP A 99 20.23 -0.90 -16.89
C ASP A 99 21.12 -0.58 -15.66
N GLY A 100 20.79 -1.12 -14.47
CA GLY A 100 21.48 -0.87 -13.21
C GLY A 100 20.99 0.36 -12.43
N SER A 101 20.07 1.14 -13.01
CA SER A 101 19.47 2.31 -12.36
C SER A 101 18.64 1.91 -11.13
N THR A 102 18.76 2.68 -10.06
CA THR A 102 17.90 2.53 -8.88
C THR A 102 16.55 3.21 -9.12
N VAL A 103 15.49 2.59 -8.62
CA VAL A 103 14.16 3.20 -8.58
C VAL A 103 13.54 3.07 -7.20
N ASP A 104 12.82 4.12 -6.83
CA ASP A 104 12.05 4.18 -5.59
C ASP A 104 10.61 3.73 -5.85
N ILE A 105 10.15 2.81 -5.02
CA ILE A 105 8.85 2.16 -5.11
C ILE A 105 8.10 2.49 -3.83
N PRO A 106 7.27 3.53 -3.81
CA PRO A 106 6.49 3.88 -2.63
C PRO A 106 5.39 2.83 -2.44
N VAL A 107 5.33 2.28 -1.23
CA VAL A 107 4.36 1.26 -0.80
C VAL A 107 3.49 1.87 0.29
N THR A 108 2.18 1.77 0.15
CA THR A 108 1.20 2.36 1.07
C THR A 108 0.15 1.34 1.50
N VAL A 109 -0.16 1.30 2.80
CA VAL A 109 -1.27 0.52 3.34
C VAL A 109 -2.59 1.23 3.04
N VAL A 110 -3.49 0.50 2.38
CA VAL A 110 -4.85 0.94 2.08
C VAL A 110 -5.78 0.59 3.23
N LYS A 111 -5.63 -0.61 3.78
CA LYS A 111 -6.47 -1.14 4.84
C LYS A 111 -5.67 -2.08 5.73
N ALA A 112 -5.92 -2.04 7.03
CA ALA A 112 -5.35 -2.98 7.98
C ALA A 112 -6.42 -3.53 8.90
N THR A 113 -6.28 -4.79 9.26
CA THR A 113 -7.08 -5.51 10.26
C THR A 113 -6.14 -6.19 11.26
N ALA A 114 -6.69 -6.86 12.28
CA ALA A 114 -5.89 -7.58 13.26
C ALA A 114 -5.05 -8.72 12.65
N SER A 115 -5.50 -9.30 11.54
CA SER A 115 -4.91 -10.51 10.93
C SER A 115 -4.51 -10.35 9.46
N SER A 116 -4.78 -9.20 8.84
CA SER A 116 -4.44 -8.93 7.45
C SER A 116 -4.16 -7.47 7.18
N VAL A 117 -3.34 -7.21 6.17
CA VAL A 117 -3.03 -5.88 5.67
C VAL A 117 -3.16 -5.86 4.15
N THR A 118 -3.93 -4.90 3.64
CA THR A 118 -4.08 -4.59 2.23
C THR A 118 -3.25 -3.35 1.93
N TRP A 119 -2.37 -3.46 0.96
CA TRP A 119 -1.41 -2.44 0.60
C TRP A 119 -1.22 -2.39 -0.90
N LYS A 120 -0.66 -1.29 -1.40
CA LYS A 120 -0.40 -1.06 -2.81
C LYS A 120 0.98 -0.44 -2.98
N PHE A 121 1.55 -0.55 -4.17
CA PHE A 121 2.72 0.22 -4.55
C PHE A 121 2.44 1.06 -5.80
N GLU A 122 3.14 2.19 -5.92
CA GLU A 122 3.06 3.05 -7.11
C GLU A 122 4.22 2.75 -8.07
N ARG A 123 4.02 3.10 -9.34
CA ARG A 123 4.96 2.90 -10.46
C ARG A 123 5.25 4.24 -11.11
#